data_AF-A0AAV8G3E8-F1
#
_entry.id   AF-A0AAV8G3E8-F1
#
_cell.length_a   1.000
_cell.length_b   1.000
_cell.length_c   1.000
_cell.angle_alpha   90.00
_cell.angle_beta   90.00
_cell.angle_gamma   90.00
#
_symmetry.space_group_name_H-M   'P 1'
#
loop_
_entity.id
_entity.type
_entity.pdbx_description
1 polymer ?
#
loop_
_entity_poly.entity_id
_entity_poly.type
_entity_poly.pdbx_seq_one_letter_code
_entity_poly.pdbx_strand_id
1 'polypeptide(L)'
;MAAQTDRPLDQFEDFFPIMADKLGEEGLMQELCNGFQLLMDPALGLITFESLKRNAALMGLDGLGDDELRMMIREGDLSGDGALNEEEFCILMVG
;
A
#
# COMPACT_ATOMS: atom_id res chain seq x y z
N MET A 1 23.25 -20.89 36.13
CA MET A 1 22.32 -19.78 36.49
C MET A 1 22.79 -18.53 35.78
N ALA A 2 21.82 -17.74 35.28
CA ALA A 2 21.92 -16.48 34.51
C ALA A 2 22.35 -16.66 33.04
N ALA A 3 21.40 -16.89 32.12
CA ALA A 3 20.45 -15.94 31.50
C ALA A 3 21.08 -15.26 30.27
N GLN A 4 20.90 -15.92 29.12
CA GLN A 4 21.12 -15.36 27.78
C GLN A 4 20.09 -14.24 27.56
N THR A 5 20.56 -13.00 27.45
CA THR A 5 19.79 -11.89 26.90
C THR A 5 19.91 -11.95 25.39
N ASP A 6 19.02 -12.73 24.78
CA ASP A 6 18.65 -12.58 23.38
C ASP A 6 17.35 -11.77 23.40
N ARG A 7 17.42 -10.49 23.03
CA ARG A 7 16.22 -9.68 22.81
C ARG A 7 15.87 -9.88 21.34
N PRO A 8 14.79 -10.60 21.01
CA PRO A 8 14.39 -10.69 19.63
C PRO A 8 13.84 -9.32 19.23
N LEU A 9 14.45 -8.72 18.23
CA LEU A 9 13.84 -7.67 17.42
C LEU A 9 12.73 -8.27 16.50
N ASP A 10 12.41 -9.55 16.67
CA ASP A 10 11.51 -10.35 15.82
C ASP A 10 10.02 -10.13 16.09
N GLN A 11 9.62 -9.21 16.98
CA GLN A 11 8.20 -9.04 17.32
C GLN A 11 7.37 -8.39 16.20
N PHE A 12 7.98 -7.91 15.12
CA PHE A 12 7.26 -7.32 13.98
C PHE A 12 6.82 -8.33 12.92
N GLU A 13 7.44 -9.52 12.85
CA GLU A 13 7.11 -10.54 11.84
C GLU A 13 5.83 -11.34 12.19
N ASP A 14 5.39 -11.33 13.44
CA ASP A 14 4.24 -12.12 13.91
C ASP A 14 2.86 -11.43 13.75
N PHE A 15 2.80 -10.24 13.14
CA PHE A 15 1.51 -9.56 12.93
C PHE A 15 0.80 -9.98 11.64
N PHE A 16 1.52 -10.55 10.67
CA PHE A 16 0.92 -11.03 9.41
C PHE A 16 -0.11 -12.15 9.60
N PRO A 17 0.15 -13.21 10.39
CA PRO A 17 -0.85 -14.25 10.66
C PRO A 17 -2.05 -13.70 11.42
N ILE A 18 -1.83 -12.74 12.33
CA ILE A 18 -2.88 -12.14 13.15
C ILE A 18 -3.77 -11.21 12.30
N MET A 19 -3.18 -10.46 11.36
CA MET A 19 -3.94 -9.64 10.42
C MET A 19 -4.71 -10.50 9.41
N ALA A 20 -4.09 -11.56 8.88
CA ALA A 20 -4.75 -12.54 8.02
C ALA A 20 -5.93 -13.25 8.72
N ASP A 21 -5.78 -13.61 9.99
CA ASP A 21 -6.82 -14.27 10.80
C ASP A 21 -7.92 -13.30 11.28
N LYS A 22 -7.60 -12.01 11.48
CA LYS A 22 -8.57 -10.99 11.93
C LYS A 22 -9.35 -10.32 10.80
N LEU A 23 -8.74 -10.12 9.64
CA LEU A 23 -9.36 -9.45 8.49
C LEU A 23 -9.95 -10.46 7.50
N GLY A 24 -9.35 -11.65 7.37
CA GLY A 24 -9.71 -12.58 6.30
C GLY A 24 -9.46 -12.00 4.90
N GLU A 25 -9.83 -12.76 3.86
CA GLU A 25 -9.73 -12.28 2.47
C GLU A 25 -10.61 -11.05 2.21
N GLU A 26 -11.81 -11.02 2.82
CA GLU A 26 -12.78 -9.93 2.67
C GLU A 26 -12.28 -8.63 3.31
N GLY A 27 -11.68 -8.71 4.51
CA GLY A 27 -11.14 -7.54 5.19
C GLY A 27 -9.89 -6.99 4.50
N LEU A 28 -9.01 -7.86 3.97
CA LEU A 28 -7.88 -7.40 3.16
C LEU A 28 -8.35 -6.67 1.90
N MET A 29 -9.33 -7.22 1.20
CA MET A 29 -9.92 -6.57 0.02
C MET A 29 -10.55 -5.22 0.38
N GLN A 30 -11.24 -5.14 1.52
CA GLN A 30 -11.85 -3.91 1.98
C GLN A 30 -10.81 -2.83 2.34
N GLU A 31 -9.71 -3.20 2.98
CA GLU A 31 -8.60 -2.28 3.25
C GLU A 31 -7.92 -1.81 1.96
N LEU A 32 -7.76 -2.69 0.96
CA LEU A 32 -7.24 -2.30 -0.36
C LEU A 32 -8.16 -1.29 -1.06
N CYS A 33 -9.48 -1.55 -1.09
CA CYS A 33 -10.45 -0.60 -1.62
C CYS A 33 -10.41 0.75 -0.88
N ASN A 34 -10.31 0.72 0.45
CA ASN A 34 -10.21 1.94 1.25
C ASN A 34 -8.92 2.72 0.94
N GLY A 35 -7.80 2.02 0.81
CA GLY A 35 -6.51 2.59 0.40
C GLY A 35 -6.58 3.21 -0.99
N PHE A 36 -7.20 2.53 -1.95
CA PHE A 36 -7.43 3.05 -3.29
C PHE A 36 -8.24 4.36 -3.24
N GLN A 37 -9.37 4.36 -2.52
CA GLN A 37 -10.23 5.54 -2.39
C GLN A 37 -9.53 6.73 -1.72
N LEU A 38 -8.59 6.48 -0.81
CA LEU A 38 -7.78 7.51 -0.18
C LEU A 38 -6.74 8.11 -1.13
N LEU A 39 -6.20 7.32 -2.06
CA LEU A 39 -5.11 7.73 -2.96
C LEU A 39 -5.61 8.29 -4.30
N MET A 40 -6.80 7.89 -4.75
CA MET A 40 -7.34 8.26 -6.06
C MET A 40 -7.69 9.75 -6.17
N ASP A 41 -7.70 10.25 -7.40
CA ASP A 41 -8.34 11.51 -7.75
C ASP A 41 -9.86 11.30 -7.79
N PRO A 42 -10.64 12.04 -6.99
CA PRO A 42 -12.09 11.85 -6.88
C PRO A 42 -12.87 12.28 -8.13
N ALA A 43 -12.29 13.13 -8.98
CA ALA A 43 -12.94 13.56 -10.23
C ALA A 43 -12.69 12.55 -11.36
N LEU A 44 -11.53 11.90 -11.36
CA LEU A 44 -11.14 10.96 -12.42
C LEU A 44 -11.51 9.51 -12.12
N GLY A 45 -11.60 9.12 -10.85
CA GLY A 45 -11.80 7.72 -10.51
C GLY A 45 -10.52 6.88 -10.45
N LEU A 46 -9.34 7.52 -10.54
CA LEU A 46 -8.05 6.85 -10.77
C LEU A 46 -6.96 7.42 -9.86
N ILE A 47 -5.98 6.62 -9.49
CA ILE A 47 -4.76 7.10 -8.83
C ILE A 47 -3.84 7.67 -9.90
N THR A 48 -3.70 9.00 -9.89
CA THR A 48 -2.73 9.70 -10.73
C THR A 48 -1.46 9.98 -9.95
N PHE A 49 -0.37 10.30 -10.62
CA PHE A 49 0.86 10.74 -9.94
C PHE A 49 0.61 11.90 -8.97
N GLU A 50 -0.22 12.88 -9.37
CA GLU A 50 -0.52 14.05 -8.53
C GLU A 50 -1.39 13.70 -7.31
N SER A 51 -2.40 12.83 -7.49
CA SER A 51 -3.25 12.39 -6.37
C SER A 51 -2.45 11.51 -5.42
N LEU A 52 -1.65 10.58 -5.95
CA LEU A 52 -0.75 9.74 -5.18
C LEU A 52 0.22 10.60 -4.36
N LYS A 53 0.91 11.56 -4.97
CA LYS A 53 1.85 12.44 -4.27
C LYS A 53 1.20 13.24 -3.15
N ARG A 54 0.00 13.78 -3.39
CA ARG A 54 -0.74 14.56 -2.38
C ARG A 54 -1.21 13.67 -1.22
N ASN A 55 -1.76 12.51 -1.54
CA ASN A 55 -2.45 11.66 -0.58
C ASN A 55 -1.50 10.70 0.13
N ALA A 56 -0.37 10.32 -0.48
CA ALA A 56 0.70 9.54 0.14
C ALA A 56 1.26 10.24 1.39
N ALA A 57 1.38 11.57 1.37
CA ALA A 57 1.79 12.34 2.54
C ALA A 57 0.81 12.19 3.73
N LEU A 58 -0.50 12.00 3.46
CA LEU A 58 -1.52 11.79 4.50
C LEU A 58 -1.42 10.40 5.13
N MET A 59 -0.85 9.43 4.42
CA MET A 59 -0.59 8.07 4.89
C MET A 59 0.77 7.92 5.57
N GLY A 60 1.54 9.01 5.73
CA GLY A 60 2.89 8.96 6.30
C GLY A 60 3.94 8.38 5.34
N LEU A 61 3.66 8.42 4.03
CA LEU A 61 4.59 8.07 2.96
C LEU A 61 5.27 9.32 2.38
N ASP A 62 5.39 10.39 3.16
CA ASP A 62 6.01 11.68 2.80
C ASP A 62 7.52 11.59 2.52
N GLY A 63 8.15 10.47 2.87
CA GLY A 63 9.54 10.17 2.53
C GLY A 63 9.76 9.75 1.08
N LEU A 64 8.71 9.43 0.32
CA LEU A 64 8.84 9.00 -1.07
C LEU A 64 9.08 10.19 -2.00
N GLY A 65 10.17 10.12 -2.76
CA GLY A 65 10.51 11.09 -3.79
C GLY A 65 9.65 10.94 -5.04
N ASP A 66 9.61 12.01 -5.85
CA ASP A 66 8.86 12.02 -7.12
C ASP A 66 9.21 10.84 -8.04
N ASP A 67 10.47 10.39 -8.03
CA ASP A 67 10.91 9.29 -8.87
C ASP A 67 10.40 7.92 -8.38
N GLU A 68 10.28 7.74 -7.06
CA GLU A 68 9.72 6.52 -6.46
C GLU A 68 8.21 6.47 -6.70
N LEU A 69 7.51 7.59 -6.53
CA LEU A 69 6.08 7.69 -6.83
C LEU A 69 5.79 7.43 -8.31
N ARG A 70 6.63 7.93 -9.22
CA ARG A 70 6.53 7.61 -10.66
C ARG A 70 6.82 6.14 -10.94
N MET A 71 7.74 5.52 -10.21
CA MET A 71 8.02 4.10 -10.33
C MET A 71 6.79 3.27 -9.94
N MET A 72 6.13 3.61 -8.83
CA MET A 72 4.89 2.93 -8.40
C MET A 72 3.80 2.99 -9.46
N ILE A 73 3.56 4.17 -10.06
CA ILE A 73 2.59 4.30 -11.15
C ILE A 73 3.02 3.43 -12.35
N ARG A 74 4.28 3.50 -12.77
CA ARG A 74 4.78 2.74 -13.93
C ARG A 74 4.74 1.22 -13.74
N GLU A 75 4.91 0.76 -12.51
CA GLU A 75 4.91 -0.66 -12.19
C GLU A 75 3.50 -1.24 -12.14
N GLY A 76 2.54 -0.46 -11.64
CA GLY A 76 1.13 -0.87 -11.58
C GLY A 76 0.30 -0.58 -12.83
N ASP A 77 0.71 0.37 -13.68
CA ASP A 77 -0.04 0.78 -14.88
C ASP A 77 0.11 -0.28 -15.99
N LEU A 78 -0.84 -1.23 -16.01
CA LEU A 78 -0.90 -2.31 -17.00
C LEU A 78 -1.59 -1.86 -18.28
N SER A 79 -2.46 -0.85 -18.20
CA SER A 79 -3.21 -0.29 -19.32
C SER A 79 -2.39 0.71 -20.16
N GLY A 80 -1.36 1.31 -19.57
CA GLY A 80 -0.51 2.34 -20.17
C GLY A 80 -1.16 3.73 -20.21
N ASP A 81 -2.15 4.00 -19.37
CA ASP A 81 -2.87 5.29 -19.33
C ASP A 81 -2.20 6.35 -18.43
N GLY A 82 -1.14 5.96 -17.72
CA GLY A 82 -0.38 6.81 -16.81
C GLY A 82 -1.01 7.00 -15.44
N ALA A 83 -2.00 6.17 -15.09
CA ALA A 83 -2.69 6.15 -13.81
C ALA A 83 -2.89 4.69 -13.35
N LEU A 84 -3.42 4.51 -12.14
CA LEU A 84 -3.85 3.19 -11.66
C LEU A 84 -5.35 3.21 -11.44
N ASN A 85 -6.04 2.25 -12.04
CA ASN A 85 -7.40 1.89 -11.65
C ASN A 85 -7.38 0.96 -10.42
N GLU A 86 -8.57 0.62 -9.90
CA GLU A 86 -8.72 -0.19 -8.68
C GLU A 86 -8.10 -1.58 -8.83
N GLU A 87 -8.26 -2.23 -9.99
CA GLU A 87 -7.72 -3.56 -10.26
C GLU A 87 -6.18 -3.53 -10.36
N GLU A 88 -5.63 -2.57 -11.09
CA GLU A 88 -4.19 -2.34 -11.20
C GLU A 88 -3.54 -2.06 -9.84
N PHE A 89 -4.18 -1.24 -9.02
CA PHE A 89 -3.72 -0.97 -7.66
C PHE A 89 -3.75 -2.23 -6.77
N CYS A 90 -4.83 -3.02 -6.83
CA CYS A 90 -4.92 -4.28 -6.10
C CYS A 90 -3.83 -5.28 -6.53
N ILE A 91 -3.57 -5.38 -7.83
CA ILE A 91 -2.50 -6.24 -8.36
C ILE A 91 -1.14 -5.76 -7.85
N LEU A 92 -0.86 -4.45 -7.88
CA LEU A 92 0.39 -3.88 -7.37
C LEU A 92 0.61 -4.13 -5.87
N MET A 93 -0.46 -4.14 -5.07
CA MET A 93 -0.36 -4.31 -3.61
C MET A 93 -0.31 -5.78 -3.16
N VAL A 94 -0.85 -6.70 -3.98
CA VAL A 94 -0.90 -8.14 -3.66
C VAL A 94 0.20 -8.94 -4.37
N GLY A 95 0.70 -8.44 -5.51
CA GLY A 95 1.76 -9.06 -6.31
C GLY A 95 3.15 -8.87 -5.73
#